data_AF-A0A398CSZ2-F1
#
_entry.id   AF-A0A398CSZ2-F1
#
_cell.length_a   1.000
_cell.length_b   1.000
_cell.length_c   1.000
_cell.angle_alpha   90.00
_cell.angle_beta   90.00
_cell.angle_gamma   90.00
#
_symmetry.space_group_name_H-M   'P 1'
#
loop_
_entity.id
_entity.type
_entity.pdbx_description
1 polymer ?
#
loop_
_entity_poly.entity_id
_entity_poly.type
_entity_poly.pdbx_seq_one_letter_code
_entity_poly.pdbx_strand_id
1 'polypeptide(L)'
;MSSLISEKGNTQMLKKKAAGLTRKSSQSELSPDAPPSTPFEYGLDLAIRLHHQGIEGDANAVRKANIAFQRLRDGHPGHPIADAYHGSVMALMARDETNVMQKMQLAKRGLELLDQAVASEPRDRTIRMLRGKVAYRLPESFFRRTETAIEDYIILIDGEIRSPGGFDKETYSTLISELAEAYERINRHEEAALCWKNLNKLTENPAYRKLAQRKMKPEKSLPSSSKAVETKPPELRDWIGAAVLVAGASVVHWIGRR
;
A
#
# COMPACT_ATOMS: atom_id res chain seq x y z
N MET A 1 -18.62 14.33 73.56
CA MET A 1 -18.39 15.75 73.90
C MET A 1 -17.44 16.30 72.83
N SER A 2 -17.94 16.76 71.68
CA SER A 2 -18.62 18.04 71.40
C SER A 2 -17.64 19.11 70.90
N SER A 3 -18.11 19.87 69.89
CA SER A 3 -17.53 21.02 69.15
C SER A 3 -16.57 20.65 68.00
N LEU A 4 -16.90 20.69 66.70
CA LEU A 4 -17.58 21.67 65.82
C LEU A 4 -16.89 23.05 65.70
N ILE A 5 -16.78 23.51 64.44
CA ILE A 5 -16.30 24.80 63.87
C ILE A 5 -14.82 24.75 63.43
N SER A 6 -14.39 24.96 62.18
CA SER A 6 -14.92 25.79 61.08
C SER A 6 -14.46 25.27 59.70
N GLU A 7 -15.42 24.87 58.85
CA GLU A 7 -15.26 24.86 57.39
C GLU A 7 -15.44 26.29 56.87
N LYS A 8 -14.40 26.85 56.23
CA LYS A 8 -14.49 27.89 55.18
C LYS A 8 -13.08 28.26 54.74
N GLY A 9 -12.60 27.62 53.67
CA GLY A 9 -11.34 28.04 53.06
C GLY A 9 -10.61 27.03 52.21
N ASN A 10 -11.27 26.32 51.28
CA ASN A 10 -10.58 25.99 50.02
C ASN A 10 -11.50 25.61 48.84
N THR A 11 -12.74 26.10 48.83
CA THR A 11 -13.65 25.97 47.67
C THR A 11 -13.39 27.09 46.65
N GLN A 12 -12.12 27.30 46.29
CA GLN A 12 -11.72 28.12 45.13
C GLN A 12 -10.53 27.52 44.35
N MET A 13 -10.21 26.23 44.56
CA MET A 13 -9.25 25.48 43.74
C MET A 13 -9.87 24.33 42.93
N LEU A 14 -11.18 24.37 42.64
CA LEU A 14 -11.88 23.29 41.91
C LEU A 14 -12.79 23.75 40.76
N LYS A 15 -12.68 24.98 40.25
CA LYS A 15 -13.50 25.44 39.08
C LYS A 15 -12.76 26.22 37.99
N LYS A 16 -11.43 26.09 37.86
CA LYS A 16 -10.67 26.63 36.71
C LYS A 16 -9.58 25.66 36.25
N LYS A 17 -9.97 24.53 35.68
CA LYS A 17 -9.16 23.75 34.72
C LYS A 17 -10.00 22.75 33.90
N ALA A 18 -11.27 23.09 33.68
CA ALA A 18 -12.18 22.41 32.77
C ALA A 18 -12.63 23.42 31.71
N ALA A 19 -11.70 23.81 30.84
CA ALA A 19 -11.97 24.50 29.58
C ALA A 19 -10.67 24.51 28.76
N GLY A 20 -10.67 23.84 27.61
CA GLY A 20 -9.59 23.94 26.62
C GLY A 20 -8.70 22.71 26.46
N LEU A 21 -9.29 21.53 26.24
CA LEU A 21 -8.62 20.46 25.47
C LEU A 21 -9.35 20.30 24.14
N THR A 22 -9.26 21.32 23.30
CA THR A 22 -9.55 21.22 21.87
C THR A 22 -8.30 20.62 21.21
N ARG A 23 -8.38 19.34 20.85
CA ARG A 23 -7.36 18.61 20.10
C ARG A 23 -7.23 19.28 18.73
N LYS A 24 -6.19 20.12 18.59
CA LYS A 24 -5.85 20.80 17.33
C LYS A 24 -5.63 19.72 16.26
N SER A 25 -6.44 19.82 15.20
CA SER A 25 -6.30 19.11 13.93
C SER A 25 -4.85 19.16 13.48
N SER A 26 -4.24 17.99 13.27
CA SER A 26 -2.95 17.84 12.60
C SER A 26 -3.13 18.07 11.11
N GLN A 27 -3.35 19.32 10.73
CA GLN A 27 -2.83 19.84 9.47
C GLN A 27 -1.33 20.03 9.68
N SER A 28 -0.55 19.45 8.77
CA SER A 28 0.88 19.66 8.65
C SER A 28 1.14 21.14 8.36
N GLU A 29 1.26 21.94 9.43
CA GLU A 29 1.88 23.24 9.42
C GLU A 29 3.37 23.00 9.09
N LEU A 30 3.76 23.22 7.83
CA LEU A 30 5.15 23.44 7.44
C LEU A 30 5.67 24.59 8.30
N SER A 31 6.54 24.25 9.26
CA SER A 31 7.24 25.23 10.08
C SER A 31 8.23 26.01 9.21
N PRO A 32 8.31 27.35 9.34
CA PRO A 32 9.21 28.18 8.54
C PRO A 32 10.70 28.00 8.87
N ASP A 33 11.05 27.21 9.90
CA ASP A 33 12.42 27.01 10.40
C ASP A 33 12.99 25.60 10.12
N ALA A 34 12.43 24.84 9.18
CA ALA A 34 13.12 23.63 8.69
C ALA A 34 14.45 24.05 8.02
N PRO A 35 15.58 23.35 8.27
CA PRO A 35 16.82 23.63 7.55
C PRO A 35 16.54 23.59 6.04
N PRO A 36 17.24 24.39 5.22
CA PRO A 36 17.04 24.35 3.78
C PRO A 36 17.25 22.90 3.32
N SER A 37 16.16 22.28 2.87
CA SER A 37 16.17 20.94 2.28
C SER A 37 17.30 20.89 1.25
N THR A 38 18.11 19.84 1.29
CA THR A 38 19.25 19.72 0.38
C THR A 38 18.78 19.84 -1.08
N PRO A 39 19.64 20.25 -2.04
CA PRO A 39 19.25 20.30 -3.44
C PRO A 39 18.66 18.97 -3.96
N PHE A 40 19.13 17.85 -3.41
CA PHE A 40 18.56 16.52 -3.67
C PHE A 40 17.13 16.39 -3.13
N GLU A 41 16.89 16.68 -1.84
CA GLU A 41 15.56 16.58 -1.22
C GLU A 41 14.53 17.45 -1.93
N TYR A 42 14.89 18.71 -2.24
CA TYR A 42 14.02 19.59 -3.01
C TYR A 42 13.70 19.03 -4.40
N GLY A 43 14.72 18.51 -5.09
CA GLY A 43 14.55 17.88 -6.40
C GLY A 43 13.67 16.64 -6.34
N LEU A 44 13.83 15.81 -5.30
CA LEU A 44 13.05 14.61 -5.06
C LEU A 44 11.57 14.95 -4.81
N ASP A 45 11.29 15.92 -3.92
CA ASP A 45 9.92 16.37 -3.63
C ASP A 45 9.21 16.92 -4.86
N LEU A 46 9.93 17.68 -5.69
CA LEU A 46 9.39 18.17 -6.96
C LEU A 46 9.07 17.00 -7.91
N ALA A 47 9.99 16.04 -8.05
CA ALA A 47 9.81 14.90 -8.94
C ALA A 47 8.64 14.00 -8.49
N ILE A 48 8.48 13.78 -7.18
CA ILE A 48 7.35 13.04 -6.60
C ILE A 48 6.02 13.77 -6.86
N ARG A 49 5.96 15.10 -6.69
CA ARG A 49 4.74 15.86 -7.02
C ARG A 49 4.35 15.74 -8.50
N LEU A 50 5.33 15.80 -9.40
CA LEU A 50 5.09 15.58 -10.83
C LEU A 50 4.61 14.14 -11.12
N HIS A 51 5.14 13.15 -10.42
CA HIS A 51 4.66 11.77 -10.51
C HIS A 51 3.20 11.63 -10.05
N HIS A 52 2.80 12.26 -8.95
CA HIS A 52 1.41 12.26 -8.48
C HIS A 52 0.46 12.88 -9.51
N GLN A 53 0.83 14.02 -10.11
CA GLN A 53 0.07 14.60 -11.22
C GLN A 53 -0.02 13.64 -12.43
N GLY A 54 1.04 12.89 -12.70
CA GLY A 54 1.06 11.86 -13.74
C GLY A 54 0.11 10.68 -13.46
N ILE A 55 -0.03 10.28 -12.19
CA ILE A 55 -1.04 9.30 -11.75
C ILE A 55 -2.45 9.82 -12.03
N GLU A 56 -2.70 11.10 -11.78
CA GLU A 56 -3.97 11.78 -12.04
C GLU A 56 -4.27 11.97 -13.55
N GLY A 57 -3.30 11.70 -14.42
CA GLY A 57 -3.47 11.68 -15.87
C GLY A 57 -2.71 12.75 -16.64
N ASP A 58 -1.90 13.59 -15.97
CA ASP A 58 -1.09 14.61 -16.65
C ASP A 58 0.15 13.98 -17.33
N ALA A 59 0.02 13.67 -18.63
CA ALA A 59 1.12 13.14 -19.44
C ALA A 59 2.33 14.09 -19.56
N ASN A 60 2.14 15.41 -19.40
CA ASN A 60 3.25 16.36 -19.39
C ASN A 60 4.02 16.29 -18.07
N ALA A 61 3.30 16.13 -16.95
CA ALA A 61 3.92 15.90 -15.65
C ALA A 61 4.73 14.59 -15.65
N VAL A 62 4.25 13.52 -16.29
CA VAL A 62 5.00 12.26 -16.46
C VAL A 62 6.35 12.51 -17.16
N ARG A 63 6.36 13.25 -18.28
CA ARG A 63 7.61 13.56 -19.00
C ARG A 63 8.58 14.39 -18.16
N LYS A 64 8.06 15.40 -17.44
CA LYS A 64 8.87 16.22 -16.53
C LYS A 64 9.43 15.40 -15.37
N ALA A 65 8.61 14.53 -14.78
CA ALA A 65 9.04 13.61 -13.73
C ALA A 65 10.17 12.70 -14.23
N ASN A 66 10.05 12.15 -15.44
CA ASN A 66 11.09 11.29 -16.01
C ASN A 66 12.44 12.02 -16.12
N ILE A 67 12.43 13.26 -16.62
CA ILE A 67 13.66 14.09 -16.72
C ILE A 67 14.21 14.41 -15.33
N ALA A 68 13.35 14.74 -14.36
CA ALA A 68 13.77 15.05 -13.00
C ALA A 68 14.41 13.85 -12.31
N PHE A 69 13.79 12.66 -12.41
CA PHE A 69 14.33 11.43 -11.84
C PHE A 69 15.61 10.96 -12.52
N GLN A 70 15.74 11.12 -13.85
CA GLN A 70 17.01 10.86 -14.54
C GLN A 70 18.14 11.69 -13.92
N ARG A 71 17.94 13.00 -13.76
CA ARG A 71 18.94 13.90 -13.16
C ARG A 71 19.25 13.56 -11.70
N LEU A 72 18.23 13.22 -10.91
CA LEU A 72 18.42 12.81 -9.52
C LEU A 72 19.30 11.56 -9.43
N ARG A 73 19.05 10.57 -10.30
CA ARG A 73 19.80 9.31 -10.36
C ARG A 73 21.20 9.47 -10.93
N ASP A 74 21.41 10.41 -11.85
CA ASP A 74 22.75 10.74 -12.34
C ASP A 74 23.63 11.32 -11.22
N GLY A 75 23.04 12.16 -10.34
CA GLY A 75 23.75 12.72 -9.19
C GLY A 75 23.85 11.80 -7.97
N HIS A 76 22.91 10.85 -7.83
CA HIS A 76 22.77 9.97 -6.67
C HIS A 76 22.40 8.54 -7.12
N PRO A 77 23.34 7.82 -7.78
CA PRO A 77 23.06 6.50 -8.33
C PRO A 77 22.73 5.50 -7.22
N GLY A 78 21.71 4.67 -7.45
CA GLY A 78 21.27 3.62 -6.52
C GLY A 78 20.45 4.10 -5.33
N HIS A 79 19.98 5.36 -5.32
CA HIS A 79 19.10 5.85 -4.27
C HIS A 79 17.71 5.16 -4.36
N PRO A 80 17.33 4.28 -3.42
CA PRO A 80 16.21 3.34 -3.63
C PRO A 80 14.87 4.00 -3.91
N ILE A 81 14.55 5.09 -3.21
CA ILE A 81 13.30 5.84 -3.43
C ILE A 81 13.29 6.50 -4.81
N ALA A 82 14.43 7.02 -5.28
CA ALA A 82 14.51 7.68 -6.58
C ALA A 82 14.37 6.64 -7.70
N ASP A 83 14.99 5.46 -7.54
CA ASP A 83 14.83 4.33 -8.45
C ASP A 83 13.37 3.84 -8.48
N ALA A 84 12.72 3.68 -7.32
CA ALA A 84 11.34 3.21 -7.25
C ALA A 84 10.36 4.18 -7.94
N TYR A 85 10.45 5.48 -7.63
CA TYR A 85 9.60 6.47 -8.29
C TYR A 85 9.92 6.59 -9.77
N HIS A 86 11.19 6.52 -10.17
CA HIS A 86 11.54 6.53 -11.60
C HIS A 86 10.94 5.32 -12.32
N GLY A 87 11.03 4.13 -11.73
CA GLY A 87 10.42 2.93 -12.27
C GLY A 87 8.90 3.05 -12.43
N SER A 88 8.23 3.66 -11.45
CA SER A 88 6.80 3.99 -11.55
C SER A 88 6.50 5.01 -12.66
N VAL A 89 7.32 6.05 -12.81
CA VAL A 89 7.21 7.02 -13.91
C VAL A 89 7.39 6.34 -15.27
N MET A 90 8.32 5.39 -15.41
CA MET A 90 8.49 4.64 -16.66
C MET A 90 7.25 3.81 -17.00
N ALA A 91 6.57 3.25 -16.01
CA ALA A 91 5.28 2.58 -16.22
C ALA A 91 4.18 3.57 -16.67
N LEU A 92 4.17 4.80 -16.14
CA LEU A 92 3.28 5.87 -16.63
C LEU A 92 3.63 6.31 -18.05
N MET A 93 4.91 6.40 -18.41
CA MET A 93 5.33 6.65 -19.79
C MET A 93 4.84 5.53 -20.73
N ALA A 94 4.95 4.28 -20.29
CA ALA A 94 4.43 3.14 -21.04
C ALA A 94 2.90 3.22 -21.23
N ARG A 95 2.15 3.69 -20.23
CA ARG A 95 0.70 3.92 -20.35
C ARG A 95 0.39 4.86 -21.52
N ASP A 96 1.12 5.97 -21.60
CA ASP A 96 0.89 7.06 -22.55
C ASP A 96 1.52 6.82 -23.93
N GLU A 97 2.37 5.79 -24.06
CA GLU A 97 3.03 5.43 -25.31
C GLU A 97 2.09 4.71 -26.30
N THR A 98 2.20 5.08 -27.57
CA THR A 98 1.43 4.54 -28.70
C THR A 98 2.16 3.39 -29.40
N ASN A 99 3.50 3.43 -29.43
CA ASN A 99 4.31 2.38 -30.00
C ASN A 99 4.41 1.19 -29.05
N VAL A 100 3.84 0.05 -29.44
CA VAL A 100 3.78 -1.17 -28.61
C VAL A 100 5.16 -1.65 -28.15
N MET A 101 6.18 -1.59 -29.01
CA MET A 101 7.53 -2.04 -28.65
C MET A 101 8.16 -1.13 -27.60
N GLN A 102 8.04 0.18 -27.76
CA GLN A 102 8.54 1.15 -26.78
C GLN A 102 7.78 1.05 -25.46
N LYS A 103 6.46 0.87 -25.51
CA LYS A 103 5.61 0.61 -24.34
C LYS A 103 6.09 -0.59 -23.53
N MET A 104 6.37 -1.71 -24.20
CA MET A 104 6.89 -2.91 -23.54
C MET A 104 8.29 -2.68 -22.93
N GLN A 105 9.17 -1.96 -23.64
CA GLN A 105 10.51 -1.64 -23.13
C GLN A 105 10.47 -0.73 -21.89
N LEU A 106 9.64 0.32 -21.93
CA LEU A 106 9.43 1.23 -20.81
C LEU A 106 8.89 0.51 -19.58
N ALA A 107 7.87 -0.35 -19.77
CA ALA A 107 7.31 -1.14 -18.68
C ALA A 107 8.34 -2.10 -18.07
N LYS A 108 9.14 -2.80 -18.88
CA LYS A 108 10.19 -3.71 -18.40
C LYS A 108 11.27 -2.98 -17.61
N ARG A 109 11.82 -1.89 -18.14
CA ARG A 109 12.82 -1.07 -17.44
C ARG A 109 12.25 -0.48 -16.14
N GLY A 110 10.98 -0.07 -16.16
CA GLY A 110 10.30 0.40 -14.96
C GLY A 110 10.22 -0.67 -13.86
N LEU A 111 9.86 -1.90 -14.24
CA LEU A 111 9.85 -3.05 -13.33
C LEU A 111 11.24 -3.39 -12.80
N GLU A 112 12.28 -3.35 -13.64
CA GLU A 112 13.66 -3.60 -13.23
C GLU A 112 14.11 -2.64 -12.12
N LEU A 113 13.81 -1.33 -12.26
CA LEU A 113 14.10 -0.34 -11.23
C LEU A 113 13.33 -0.58 -9.94
N LEU A 114 12.05 -0.94 -10.04
CA LEU A 114 11.22 -1.25 -8.87
C LEU A 114 11.70 -2.51 -8.13
N ASP A 115 12.11 -3.53 -8.88
CA ASP A 115 12.66 -4.76 -8.31
C ASP A 115 13.99 -4.51 -7.60
N GLN A 116 14.87 -3.70 -8.20
CA GLN A 116 16.12 -3.28 -7.59
C GLN A 116 15.88 -2.46 -6.31
N ALA A 117 14.93 -1.50 -6.35
CA ALA A 117 14.60 -0.70 -5.19
C ALA A 117 14.06 -1.55 -4.02
N VAL A 118 13.20 -2.55 -4.29
CA VAL A 118 12.75 -3.49 -3.26
C VAL A 118 13.89 -4.39 -2.77
N ALA A 119 14.80 -4.82 -3.65
CA ALA A 119 15.96 -5.61 -3.23
C ALA A 119 16.87 -4.83 -2.27
N SER A 120 17.06 -3.52 -2.51
CA SER A 120 17.84 -2.64 -1.65
C SER A 120 17.14 -2.33 -0.33
N GLU A 121 15.85 -2.00 -0.37
CA GLU A 121 15.06 -1.59 0.81
C GLU A 121 13.76 -2.40 0.94
N PRO A 122 13.85 -3.69 1.33
CA PRO A 122 12.74 -4.64 1.23
C PRO A 122 11.57 -4.36 2.17
N ARG A 123 11.73 -3.48 3.15
CA ARG A 123 10.69 -3.12 4.13
C ARG A 123 10.14 -1.71 3.92
N ASP A 124 10.67 -0.95 2.96
CA ASP A 124 10.18 0.39 2.69
C ASP A 124 8.76 0.33 2.11
N ARG A 125 7.82 0.96 2.82
CA ARG A 125 6.39 0.93 2.47
C ARG A 125 6.11 1.65 1.16
N THR A 126 6.82 2.74 0.87
CA THR A 126 6.64 3.52 -0.35
C THR A 126 7.09 2.71 -1.56
N ILE A 127 8.25 2.07 -1.48
CA ILE A 127 8.78 1.24 -2.56
C ILE A 127 7.86 0.05 -2.82
N ARG A 128 7.42 -0.66 -1.77
CA ARG A 128 6.45 -1.77 -1.88
C ARG A 128 5.14 -1.31 -2.50
N MET A 129 4.62 -0.15 -2.11
CA MET A 129 3.41 0.43 -2.69
C MET A 129 3.58 0.70 -4.19
N LEU A 130 4.68 1.35 -4.59
CA LEU A 130 4.94 1.66 -5.99
C LEU A 130 5.06 0.40 -6.84
N ARG A 131 5.83 -0.60 -6.37
CA ARG A 131 6.00 -1.86 -7.10
C ARG A 131 4.70 -2.64 -7.19
N GLY A 132 3.97 -2.78 -6.08
CA GLY A 132 2.69 -3.46 -6.03
C GLY A 132 1.66 -2.84 -6.97
N LYS A 133 1.52 -1.51 -6.94
CA LYS A 133 0.58 -0.77 -7.83
C LYS A 133 0.93 -0.90 -9.31
N VAL A 134 2.22 -0.87 -9.66
CA VAL A 134 2.65 -1.06 -11.05
C VAL A 134 2.40 -2.50 -11.49
N ALA A 135 2.86 -3.48 -10.70
CA ALA A 135 2.68 -4.90 -10.98
C ALA A 135 1.19 -5.27 -11.12
N TYR A 136 0.34 -4.74 -10.26
CA TYR A 136 -1.11 -4.96 -10.27
C TYR A 136 -1.79 -4.53 -11.57
N ARG A 137 -1.32 -3.44 -12.18
CA ARG A 137 -1.92 -2.83 -13.39
C ARG A 137 -1.41 -3.46 -14.69
N LEU A 138 -0.38 -4.31 -14.63
CA LEU A 138 0.19 -4.90 -15.83
C LEU A 138 -0.60 -6.13 -16.29
N PRO A 139 -0.73 -6.35 -17.61
CA PRO A 139 -1.36 -7.55 -18.15
C PRO A 139 -0.63 -8.83 -17.74
N GLU A 140 -1.33 -9.73 -17.03
CA GLU A 140 -0.77 -10.98 -16.52
C GLU A 140 -0.23 -11.88 -17.64
N SER A 141 -0.90 -11.92 -18.80
CA SER A 141 -0.51 -12.75 -19.95
C SER A 141 0.87 -12.43 -20.52
N PHE A 142 1.38 -11.22 -20.29
CA PHE A 142 2.68 -10.79 -20.83
C PHE A 142 3.74 -10.63 -19.75
N PHE A 143 3.37 -10.08 -18.59
CA PHE A 143 4.34 -9.69 -17.56
C PHE A 143 4.44 -10.70 -16.42
N ARG A 144 3.38 -11.47 -16.15
CA ARG A 144 3.34 -12.45 -15.05
C ARG A 144 3.71 -11.85 -13.69
N ARG A 145 3.11 -10.70 -13.35
CA ARG A 145 3.47 -9.88 -12.16
C ARG A 145 2.41 -9.88 -11.08
N THR A 146 1.32 -10.65 -11.25
CA THR A 146 0.25 -10.68 -10.24
C THR A 146 0.74 -11.20 -8.89
N GLU A 147 1.59 -12.24 -8.86
CA GLU A 147 2.20 -12.72 -7.61
C GLU A 147 3.08 -11.65 -6.93
N THR A 148 3.79 -10.82 -7.70
CA THR A 148 4.56 -9.70 -7.13
C THR A 148 3.63 -8.66 -6.47
N ALA A 149 2.50 -8.35 -7.10
CA ALA A 149 1.52 -7.44 -6.50
C ALA A 149 0.93 -8.02 -5.20
N ILE A 150 0.64 -9.33 -5.20
CA ILE A 150 0.16 -10.06 -4.02
C ILE A 150 1.19 -9.96 -2.88
N GLU A 151 2.47 -10.27 -3.15
CA GLU A 151 3.56 -10.19 -2.17
C GLU A 151 3.64 -8.80 -1.52
N ASP A 152 3.68 -7.76 -2.35
CA ASP A 152 3.81 -6.39 -1.86
C ASP A 152 2.58 -5.96 -1.04
N TYR A 153 1.38 -6.27 -1.50
CA TYR A 153 0.15 -5.93 -0.78
C TYR A 153 0.02 -6.68 0.55
N ILE A 154 0.42 -7.95 0.62
CA ILE A 154 0.48 -8.68 1.89
C ILE A 154 1.41 -7.97 2.86
N ILE A 155 2.63 -7.62 2.43
CA ILE A 155 3.61 -6.93 3.28
C ILE A 155 3.07 -5.60 3.80
N LEU A 156 2.39 -4.83 2.95
CA LEU A 156 1.80 -3.54 3.33
C LEU A 156 0.64 -3.70 4.32
N ILE A 157 -0.28 -4.62 4.04
CA ILE A 157 -1.45 -4.88 4.91
C ILE A 157 -1.00 -5.41 6.27
N ASP A 158 -0.09 -6.37 6.28
CA ASP A 158 0.49 -6.95 7.50
C ASP A 158 1.29 -5.91 8.32
N GLY A 159 2.00 -5.02 7.62
CA GLY A 159 2.64 -3.85 8.22
C GLY A 159 1.66 -2.89 8.90
N GLU A 160 0.50 -2.64 8.29
CA GLU A 160 -0.56 -1.79 8.85
C GLU A 160 -1.26 -2.46 10.03
N ILE A 161 -1.47 -3.78 10.00
CA ILE A 161 -2.04 -4.53 11.13
C ILE A 161 -1.12 -4.45 12.35
N ARG A 162 0.20 -4.62 12.16
CA ARG A 162 1.18 -4.56 13.25
C ARG A 162 1.38 -3.17 13.82
N SER A 163 1.35 -2.15 12.97
CA SER A 163 1.55 -0.76 13.36
C SER A 163 0.55 0.14 12.63
N PRO A 164 -0.68 0.26 13.18
CA PRO A 164 -1.76 1.02 12.56
C PRO A 164 -1.45 2.51 12.45
N GLY A 165 -2.07 3.17 11.46
CA GLY A 165 -1.94 4.61 11.19
C GLY A 165 -1.01 4.95 10.03
N GLY A 166 -0.52 3.94 9.29
CA GLY A 166 0.30 4.15 8.09
C GLY A 166 -0.53 4.44 6.83
N PHE A 167 -1.79 4.01 6.81
CA PHE A 167 -2.72 4.28 5.72
C PHE A 167 -4.02 4.89 6.22
N ASP A 168 -4.62 5.77 5.42
CA ASP A 168 -6.01 6.13 5.61
C ASP A 168 -6.93 4.94 5.29
N LYS A 169 -8.19 5.01 5.73
CA LYS A 169 -9.16 3.92 5.59
C LYS A 169 -9.49 3.57 4.14
N GLU A 170 -9.42 4.55 3.23
CA GLU A 170 -9.72 4.37 1.81
C GLU A 170 -8.55 3.67 1.11
N THR A 171 -7.32 4.12 1.36
CA THR A 171 -6.10 3.47 0.89
C THR A 171 -6.04 2.01 1.36
N TYR A 172 -6.35 1.75 2.64
CA TYR A 172 -6.37 0.40 3.18
C TYR A 172 -7.48 -0.47 2.54
N SER A 173 -8.69 0.07 2.36
CA SER A 173 -9.78 -0.63 1.67
C SER A 173 -9.40 -0.97 0.22
N THR A 174 -8.74 -0.03 -0.47
CA THR A 174 -8.25 -0.21 -1.84
C THR A 174 -7.23 -1.33 -1.93
N LEU A 175 -6.24 -1.36 -1.01
CA LEU A 175 -5.24 -2.43 -0.96
C LEU A 175 -5.89 -3.81 -0.81
N ILE A 176 -6.86 -3.96 0.10
CA ILE A 176 -7.54 -5.25 0.30
C ILE A 176 -8.35 -5.65 -0.93
N SER A 177 -9.07 -4.71 -1.56
CA SER A 177 -9.84 -5.03 -2.77
C SER A 177 -8.94 -5.41 -3.94
N GLU A 178 -7.83 -4.71 -4.15
CA GLU A 178 -6.92 -5.03 -5.25
C GLU A 178 -6.17 -6.34 -4.97
N LEU A 179 -5.85 -6.66 -3.72
CA LEU A 179 -5.31 -7.97 -3.33
C LEU A 179 -6.29 -9.10 -3.66
N ALA A 180 -7.58 -8.91 -3.35
CA ALA A 180 -8.62 -9.88 -3.69
C ALA A 180 -8.72 -10.10 -5.21
N GLU A 181 -8.73 -9.02 -6.00
CA GLU A 181 -8.74 -9.08 -7.46
C GLU A 181 -7.46 -9.71 -8.03
N ALA A 182 -6.31 -9.46 -7.41
CA ALA A 182 -5.05 -10.10 -7.79
C ALA A 182 -5.12 -11.63 -7.57
N TYR A 183 -5.63 -12.10 -6.43
CA TYR A 183 -5.86 -13.53 -6.21
C TYR A 183 -6.83 -14.15 -7.22
N GLU A 184 -7.94 -13.47 -7.52
CA GLU A 184 -8.89 -13.94 -8.55
C GLU A 184 -8.22 -14.09 -9.92
N ARG A 185 -7.36 -13.15 -10.29
CA ARG A 185 -6.67 -13.14 -11.60
C ARG A 185 -5.80 -14.39 -11.82
N ILE A 186 -5.32 -15.01 -10.74
CA ILE A 186 -4.54 -16.26 -10.78
C ILE A 186 -5.29 -17.47 -10.20
N ASN A 187 -6.62 -17.41 -10.18
CA ASN A 187 -7.54 -18.49 -9.77
C ASN A 187 -7.39 -18.94 -8.31
N ARG A 188 -6.87 -18.09 -7.44
CA ARG A 188 -6.76 -18.31 -5.99
C ARG A 188 -8.04 -17.85 -5.28
N HIS A 189 -9.14 -18.52 -5.61
CA HIS A 189 -10.49 -18.07 -5.25
C HIS A 189 -10.78 -18.12 -3.75
N GLU A 190 -10.15 -19.05 -3.02
CA GLU A 190 -10.31 -19.14 -1.55
C GLU A 190 -9.69 -17.92 -0.86
N GLU A 191 -8.46 -17.56 -1.23
CA GLU A 191 -7.78 -16.38 -0.70
C GLU A 191 -8.48 -15.08 -1.10
N ALA A 192 -9.00 -15.01 -2.32
CA ALA A 192 -9.83 -13.88 -2.75
C ALA A 192 -11.10 -13.74 -1.89
N ALA A 193 -11.83 -14.84 -1.64
CA ALA A 193 -13.04 -14.84 -0.82
C ALA A 193 -12.77 -14.38 0.62
N LEU A 194 -11.62 -14.78 1.17
CA LEU A 194 -11.14 -14.31 2.47
C LEU A 194 -10.90 -12.80 2.50
N CYS A 195 -10.25 -12.26 1.45
CA CYS A 195 -10.03 -10.82 1.32
C CYS A 195 -11.36 -10.05 1.22
N TRP A 196 -12.32 -10.52 0.40
CA TRP A 196 -13.64 -9.88 0.29
C TRP A 196 -14.43 -9.93 1.60
N LYS A 197 -14.40 -11.06 2.31
CA LYS A 197 -15.02 -11.20 3.63
C LYS A 197 -14.45 -10.20 4.63
N ASN A 198 -13.13 -10.01 4.63
CA ASN A 198 -12.47 -9.03 5.48
C ASN A 198 -12.82 -7.59 5.09
N LEU A 199 -12.80 -7.27 3.80
CA LEU A 199 -13.17 -5.94 3.31
C LEU A 199 -14.60 -5.57 3.73
N ASN A 200 -15.57 -6.48 3.59
CA ASN A 200 -16.96 -6.25 4.00
C ASN A 200 -17.11 -5.96 5.50
N LYS A 201 -16.27 -6.57 6.35
CA LYS A 201 -16.28 -6.35 7.80
C LYS A 201 -15.62 -5.03 8.20
N LEU A 202 -14.50 -4.70 7.58
CA LEU A 202 -13.63 -3.61 8.03
C LEU A 202 -13.95 -2.27 7.36
N THR A 203 -14.50 -2.29 6.14
CA THR A 203 -14.68 -1.05 5.39
C THR A 203 -15.87 -0.26 5.91
N GLU A 204 -15.63 1.03 6.14
CA GLU A 204 -16.66 2.03 6.42
C GLU A 204 -17.27 2.59 5.13
N ASN A 205 -16.58 2.43 3.99
CA ASN A 205 -17.01 2.95 2.72
C ASN A 205 -18.14 2.07 2.10
N PRO A 206 -19.34 2.61 1.87
CA PRO A 206 -20.46 1.85 1.32
C PRO A 206 -20.18 1.23 -0.06
N ALA A 207 -19.35 1.88 -0.89
CA ALA A 207 -19.00 1.37 -2.21
C ALA A 207 -18.18 0.08 -2.11
N TYR A 208 -17.14 0.06 -1.27
CA TYR A 208 -16.34 -1.13 -1.02
C TYR A 208 -17.14 -2.24 -0.34
N ARG A 209 -18.05 -1.90 0.57
CA ARG A 209 -18.96 -2.88 1.19
C ARG A 209 -19.84 -3.56 0.14
N LYS A 210 -20.45 -2.77 -0.75
CA LYS A 210 -21.30 -3.27 -1.83
C LYS A 210 -20.51 -4.13 -2.84
N LEU A 211 -19.28 -3.72 -3.15
CA LEU A 211 -18.35 -4.49 -4.00
C LEU A 211 -18.07 -5.87 -3.37
N ALA A 212 -17.66 -5.91 -2.11
CA ALA A 212 -17.35 -7.14 -1.39
C ALA A 212 -18.58 -8.08 -1.30
N GLN A 213 -19.75 -7.54 -0.97
CA GLN A 213 -20.99 -8.33 -0.94
C GLN A 213 -21.36 -8.93 -2.29
N ARG A 214 -21.13 -8.20 -3.39
CA ARG A 214 -21.36 -8.73 -4.74
C ARG A 214 -20.41 -9.88 -5.05
N LYS A 215 -19.12 -9.73 -4.72
CA LYS A 215 -18.08 -10.73 -4.96
C LYS A 215 -18.24 -12.01 -4.11
N MET A 216 -18.86 -11.89 -2.93
CA MET A 216 -19.13 -13.03 -2.05
C MET A 216 -20.42 -13.81 -2.40
N LYS A 217 -21.26 -13.31 -3.31
CA LYS A 217 -22.45 -14.09 -3.74
C LYS A 217 -21.96 -15.29 -4.55
N PRO A 218 -22.46 -16.50 -4.29
CA PRO A 218 -22.14 -17.63 -5.14
C PRO A 218 -22.57 -17.30 -6.56
N GLU A 219 -21.65 -17.40 -7.52
CA GLU A 219 -22.04 -17.44 -8.93
C GLU A 219 -23.08 -18.56 -9.08
N LYS A 220 -24.18 -18.26 -9.78
CA LYS A 220 -25.14 -19.30 -10.17
C LYS A 220 -24.35 -20.35 -10.95
N SER A 221 -24.15 -21.51 -10.34
CA SER A 221 -23.29 -22.57 -10.85
C SER A 221 -23.81 -23.11 -12.18
N LEU A 222 -22.93 -23.21 -13.18
CA LEU A 222 -22.98 -24.36 -14.09
C LEU A 222 -22.45 -25.57 -13.31
N PRO A 223 -23.02 -26.78 -13.50
CA PRO A 223 -22.73 -27.92 -12.64
C PRO A 223 -21.31 -28.41 -12.88
N SER A 224 -20.47 -28.30 -11.85
CA SER A 224 -19.22 -29.06 -11.76
C SER A 224 -19.23 -29.80 -10.44
N SER A 225 -19.28 -31.13 -10.54
CA SER A 225 -19.26 -32.05 -9.42
C SER A 225 -17.89 -32.04 -8.75
N SER A 226 -17.82 -31.67 -7.47
CA SER A 226 -16.85 -32.26 -6.55
C SER A 226 -17.30 -32.06 -5.11
N LYS A 227 -17.06 -33.09 -4.29
CA LYS A 227 -17.64 -33.30 -2.97
C LYS A 227 -17.15 -32.25 -1.97
N ALA A 228 -18.10 -31.73 -1.19
CA ALA A 228 -17.83 -30.83 -0.08
C ALA A 228 -17.02 -31.54 1.01
N VAL A 229 -15.85 -30.99 1.35
CA VAL A 229 -15.17 -31.26 2.62
C VAL A 229 -15.57 -30.13 3.56
N GLU A 230 -16.28 -30.49 4.63
CA GLU A 230 -16.69 -29.57 5.67
C GLU A 230 -15.48 -29.19 6.53
N THR A 231 -15.09 -27.91 6.51
CA THR A 231 -14.05 -27.38 7.40
C THR A 231 -14.60 -26.21 8.22
N LYS A 232 -14.30 -26.26 9.53
CA LYS A 232 -14.67 -25.26 10.55
C LYS A 232 -14.19 -23.85 10.15
N PRO A 233 -14.84 -22.78 10.64
CA PRO A 233 -14.43 -21.41 10.32
C PRO A 233 -13.01 -21.14 10.83
N PRO A 234 -12.08 -20.64 9.98
CA PRO A 234 -10.70 -20.39 10.38
C PRO A 234 -10.61 -19.19 11.33
N GLU A 235 -9.77 -19.32 12.35
CA GLU A 235 -9.44 -18.28 13.33
C GLU A 235 -8.33 -17.35 12.81
N LEU A 236 -8.17 -16.18 13.45
CA LEU A 236 -7.21 -15.13 13.07
C LEU A 236 -5.75 -15.62 12.98
N ARG A 237 -5.39 -16.71 13.65
CA ARG A 237 -4.07 -17.36 13.56
C ARG A 237 -3.85 -18.13 12.24
N ASP A 238 -4.91 -18.54 11.56
CA ASP A 238 -4.83 -19.31 10.31
C ASP A 238 -4.37 -18.44 9.13
N TRP A 239 -4.50 -17.12 9.23
CA TRP A 239 -3.95 -16.15 8.26
C TRP A 239 -2.42 -16.11 8.26
N ILE A 240 -1.82 -16.16 9.44
CA ILE A 240 -0.36 -16.20 9.59
C ILE A 240 0.13 -17.59 9.18
N GLY A 241 -0.59 -18.66 9.53
CA GLY A 241 -0.24 -20.02 9.12
C GLY A 241 -0.29 -20.24 7.61
N ALA A 242 -1.34 -19.78 6.92
CA ALA A 242 -1.48 -19.93 5.46
C ALA A 242 -0.50 -19.05 4.68
N ALA A 243 -0.24 -17.82 5.13
CA ALA A 243 0.75 -16.94 4.51
C ALA A 243 2.20 -17.41 4.75
N VAL A 244 2.50 -17.95 5.94
CA VAL A 244 3.83 -18.51 6.28
C VAL A 244 4.06 -19.86 5.62
N LEU A 245 3.03 -20.69 5.38
CA LEU A 245 3.20 -21.95 4.65
C LEU A 245 3.45 -21.74 3.14
N VAL A 246 2.89 -20.68 2.53
CA VAL A 246 3.16 -20.36 1.11
C VAL A 246 4.49 -19.61 0.94
N ALA A 247 4.89 -18.75 1.89
CA ALA A 247 6.23 -18.13 1.88
C ALA A 247 7.35 -19.09 2.34
N GLY A 248 7.02 -20.13 3.12
CA GLY A 248 7.96 -21.09 3.70
C GLY A 248 8.44 -22.19 2.75
N ALA A 249 7.76 -22.43 1.63
CA ALA A 249 8.17 -23.46 0.66
C ALA A 249 9.23 -22.99 -0.35
N SER A 250 9.49 -21.67 -0.45
CA SER A 250 10.42 -21.12 -1.45
C SER A 250 11.66 -20.42 -0.86
N VAL A 251 11.71 -20.16 0.45
CA VAL A 251 12.90 -19.57 1.10
C VAL A 251 13.96 -20.62 1.44
N VAL A 252 13.62 -21.91 1.51
CA VAL A 252 14.58 -22.98 1.85
C VAL A 252 15.51 -23.36 0.69
N HIS A 253 15.25 -22.95 -0.56
CA HIS A 253 16.14 -23.27 -1.69
C HIS A 253 17.24 -22.23 -1.98
N TRP A 254 17.31 -21.12 -1.23
CA TRP A 254 18.28 -20.03 -1.51
C TRP A 254 19.45 -19.93 -0.53
N ILE A 255 19.50 -20.74 0.53
CA ILE A 255 20.65 -20.81 1.47
C ILE A 255 21.63 -21.97 1.11
N GLY A 256 21.39 -22.68 0.01
CA GLY A 256 22.20 -23.85 -0.37
C GLY A 256 22.54 -23.92 -1.85
N ARG A 257 23.27 -22.93 -2.40
CA ARG A 257 24.23 -23.13 -3.51
C ARG A 257 24.96 -21.83 -3.91
N ARG A 258 26.25 -21.80 -3.54
CA ARG A 258 27.38 -20.97 -4.03
C ARG A 258 27.51 -19.54 -3.50
#